data_AF-A0A1F9F456-F1
#
_entry.id   AF-A0A1F9F456-F1
#
_cell.length_a   1.000
_cell.length_b   1.000
_cell.length_c   1.000
_cell.angle_alpha   90.00
_cell.angle_beta   90.00
_cell.angle_gamma   90.00
#
_symmetry.space_group_name_H-M   'P 1'
#
loop_
_entity.id
_entity.type
_entity.pdbx_description
1 polymer ?
#
loop_
_entity_poly.entity_id
_entity_poly.type
_entity_poly.pdbx_seq_one_letter_code
_entity_poly.pdbx_strand_id
1 'polypeptide(L)'
;MKQAPYLQPWNSYMETYFRYEVEKVKGGLRSRVHPKHIEEEAKNLGKVDSRKYYQKVTSPTLILRATKGMLFKDDFVLPENVAKRMLREMPNAKRFDVEGTNHYTILFEPNAVRDKAILQFLSE
;
A
#
# COMPACT_ATOMS: atom_id res chain seq x y z
N MET A 1 0.84 8.71 -16.67
CA MET A 1 1.32 8.30 -15.33
C MET A 1 2.12 9.37 -14.62
N LYS A 2 3.26 9.84 -15.14
CA LYS A 2 4.10 10.84 -14.43
C LYS A 2 3.43 12.16 -14.08
N GLN A 3 2.36 12.54 -14.78
CA GLN A 3 1.60 13.77 -14.54
C GLN A 3 0.38 13.54 -13.62
N ALA A 4 0.15 12.31 -13.15
CA ALA A 4 -0.97 12.02 -12.26
C ALA A 4 -0.77 12.78 -10.93
N PRO A 5 -1.76 13.57 -10.47
CA PRO A 5 -1.60 14.41 -9.28
C PRO A 5 -1.29 13.61 -8.00
N TYR A 6 -1.87 12.43 -7.85
CA TYR A 6 -1.67 11.55 -6.69
C TYR A 6 -0.33 10.80 -6.69
N LEU A 7 0.45 10.91 -7.77
CA LEU A 7 1.82 10.40 -7.86
C LEU A 7 2.86 11.52 -7.75
N GLN A 8 2.46 12.72 -7.31
CA GLN A 8 3.40 13.83 -7.10
C GLN A 8 3.91 13.90 -5.66
N PRO A 9 5.18 14.30 -5.46
CA PRO A 9 6.17 14.55 -6.51
C PRO A 9 6.69 13.24 -7.15
N TRP A 10 7.03 13.28 -8.44
CA TRP A 10 7.65 12.12 -9.10
C TRP A 10 9.13 12.04 -8.75
N ASN A 11 9.60 10.86 -8.32
CA ASN A 11 10.99 10.65 -7.92
C ASN A 11 11.62 9.39 -8.57
N SER A 12 12.89 9.12 -8.26
CA SER A 12 13.64 7.99 -8.82
C SER A 12 13.13 6.62 -8.37
N TYR A 13 12.52 6.50 -7.19
CA TYR A 13 11.90 5.26 -6.71
C TYR A 13 10.65 4.93 -7.52
N MET A 14 9.78 5.92 -7.75
CA MET A 14 8.63 5.76 -8.65
C MET A 14 9.08 5.43 -10.08
N GLU A 15 10.11 6.10 -10.59
CA GLU A 15 10.67 5.79 -11.91
C GLU A 15 11.11 4.33 -12.01
N THR A 16 11.81 3.84 -10.99
CA THR A 16 12.30 2.45 -10.92
C THR A 16 11.13 1.47 -10.89
N TYR A 17 10.15 1.71 -10.02
CA TYR A 17 8.95 0.88 -9.90
C TYR A 17 8.17 0.81 -11.22
N PHE A 18 7.83 1.95 -11.83
CA PHE A 18 7.06 1.95 -13.08
C PHE A 18 7.84 1.38 -14.28
N ARG A 19 9.17 1.49 -14.30
CA ARG A 19 10.00 0.83 -15.32
C ARG A 19 10.04 -0.68 -15.13
N TYR A 20 10.04 -1.14 -13.89
CA TYR A 20 9.94 -2.56 -13.57
C TYR A 20 8.60 -3.12 -14.05
N GLU A 21 7.49 -2.38 -13.86
CA GLU A 21 6.14 -2.83 -14.24
C GLU A 21 5.87 -2.92 -15.75
N VAL A 22 6.79 -2.45 -16.60
CA VAL A 22 6.66 -2.50 -18.06
C VAL A 22 7.78 -3.27 -18.74
N GLU A 23 7.50 -3.75 -19.94
CA GLU A 23 8.50 -4.36 -20.81
C GLU A 23 8.38 -3.83 -22.24
N LYS A 24 9.50 -3.86 -22.96
CA LYS A 24 9.55 -3.49 -24.37
C LYS A 24 8.98 -4.61 -25.21
N VAL A 25 8.11 -4.24 -26.14
CA VAL A 25 7.54 -5.13 -27.16
C VAL A 25 7.65 -4.46 -28.53
N LYS A 26 7.45 -5.24 -29.60
CA LYS A 26 7.37 -4.67 -30.94
C LYS A 26 6.23 -3.63 -30.96
N GLY A 27 6.57 -2.38 -31.26
CA GLY A 27 5.61 -1.27 -31.33
C GLY A 27 5.43 -0.48 -30.03
N GLY A 28 6.19 -0.74 -28.97
CA GLY A 28 6.20 0.13 -27.79
C GLY A 28 6.47 -0.57 -26.46
N LEU A 29 5.66 -0.22 -25.46
CA LEU A 29 5.71 -0.78 -24.11
C LEU A 29 4.38 -1.44 -23.79
N ARG A 30 4.43 -2.51 -23.00
CA ARG A 30 3.25 -3.08 -22.35
C ARG A 30 3.51 -3.30 -20.86
N SER A 31 2.43 -3.43 -20.08
CA SER A 31 2.55 -3.92 -18.71
C SER A 31 3.13 -5.34 -18.73
N ARG A 32 3.98 -5.66 -17.75
CA ARG A 32 4.43 -7.02 -17.48
C ARG A 32 3.31 -7.90 -16.94
N VAL A 33 2.28 -7.31 -16.34
CA VAL A 33 1.17 -8.06 -15.78
C VAL A 33 0.35 -8.67 -16.90
N HIS A 34 0.18 -9.99 -16.85
CA HIS A 34 -0.62 -10.70 -17.82
C HIS A 34 -2.12 -10.37 -17.59
N PRO A 35 -2.88 -9.95 -18.61
CA PRO A 35 -4.28 -9.52 -18.44
C PRO A 35 -5.19 -10.55 -17.75
N LYS A 36 -5.01 -11.84 -18.05
CA LYS A 36 -5.75 -12.92 -17.40
C LYS A 36 -5.58 -12.97 -15.87
N HIS A 37 -4.45 -12.52 -15.33
CA HIS A 37 -4.25 -12.47 -13.87
C HIS A 37 -5.10 -11.35 -13.25
N ILE A 38 -5.19 -10.19 -13.91
CA ILE A 38 -6.08 -9.11 -13.48
C ILE A 38 -7.54 -9.54 -13.53
N GLU A 39 -7.95 -10.24 -14.59
CA GLU A 39 -9.32 -10.77 -14.69
C GLU A 39 -9.64 -11.79 -13.58
N GLU A 40 -8.69 -12.67 -13.26
CA GLU A 40 -8.84 -13.65 -12.20
C GLU A 40 -8.92 -12.99 -10.82
N GLU A 41 -8.02 -12.05 -10.53
CA GLU A 41 -8.03 -11.28 -9.30
C GLU A 41 -9.33 -10.47 -9.17
N ALA A 42 -9.79 -9.78 -10.22
CA ALA A 42 -11.05 -9.05 -10.19
C ALA A 42 -12.26 -9.97 -9.90
N LYS A 43 -12.24 -11.22 -10.40
CA LYS A 43 -13.28 -12.20 -10.09
C LYS A 43 -13.21 -12.72 -8.65
N ASN A 44 -12.03 -12.69 -8.02
CA ASN A 44 -11.79 -13.30 -6.71
C ASN A 44 -11.72 -12.29 -5.56
N LEU A 45 -11.45 -11.03 -5.87
CA LEU A 45 -11.36 -9.95 -4.91
C LEU A 45 -12.67 -9.85 -4.11
N GLY A 46 -12.56 -9.89 -2.79
CA GLY A 46 -13.71 -9.81 -1.89
C GLY A 46 -14.48 -11.13 -1.67
N LYS A 47 -14.15 -12.23 -2.37
CA LYS A 47 -14.79 -13.54 -2.09
C LYS A 47 -14.44 -14.09 -0.71
N VAL A 48 -13.26 -13.75 -0.20
CA VAL A 48 -12.81 -14.13 1.13
C VAL A 48 -12.86 -12.92 2.03
N ASP A 49 -13.63 -13.02 3.11
CA ASP A 49 -13.59 -12.05 4.18
C ASP A 49 -12.34 -12.26 5.05
N SER A 50 -11.27 -11.54 4.72
CA SER A 50 -10.00 -11.61 5.44
C SER A 50 -10.11 -11.18 6.91
N ARG A 51 -11.13 -10.38 7.27
CA ARG A 51 -11.33 -9.86 8.63
C ARG A 51 -11.62 -10.99 9.63
N LYS A 52 -12.10 -12.15 9.16
CA LYS A 52 -12.32 -13.34 9.99
C LYS A 52 -11.02 -13.94 10.54
N TYR A 53 -9.87 -13.55 10.00
CA TYR A 53 -8.57 -14.10 10.37
C TYR A 53 -7.70 -13.15 11.20
N TYR A 54 -8.17 -11.95 11.54
CA TYR A 54 -7.36 -10.99 12.31
C TYR A 54 -6.87 -11.56 13.64
N GLN A 55 -7.71 -12.30 14.36
CA GLN A 55 -7.33 -12.98 15.61
C GLN A 55 -6.27 -14.06 15.44
N LYS A 56 -6.08 -14.56 14.22
CA LYS A 56 -5.04 -15.56 13.91
C LYS A 56 -3.69 -14.91 13.61
N VAL A 57 -3.61 -13.59 13.46
CA VAL A 57 -2.35 -12.88 13.25
C VAL A 57 -1.69 -12.65 14.60
N THR A 58 -0.89 -13.63 15.03
CA THR A 58 -0.19 -13.61 16.32
C THR A 58 1.24 -13.09 16.23
N SER A 59 1.81 -12.95 15.03
CA SER A 59 3.12 -12.33 14.84
C SER A 59 3.09 -10.85 15.21
N PRO A 60 4.16 -10.29 15.79
CA PRO A 60 4.34 -8.84 15.87
C PRO A 60 4.06 -8.22 14.51
N THR A 61 3.20 -7.18 14.48
CA THR A 61 2.76 -6.58 13.22
C THR A 61 2.75 -5.06 13.33
N LEU A 62 3.40 -4.36 12.39
CA LEU A 62 3.27 -2.92 12.24
C LEU A 62 2.27 -2.61 11.12
N ILE A 63 1.15 -1.98 11.47
CA ILE A 63 0.16 -1.44 10.54
C ILE A 63 0.59 -0.02 10.19
N LEU A 64 1.20 0.14 9.02
CA LEU A 64 1.56 1.43 8.47
C LEU A 64 0.38 1.99 7.65
N ARG A 65 -0.15 3.15 8.02
CA ARG A 65 -1.37 3.71 7.41
C ARG A 65 -1.16 5.11 6.84
N ALA A 66 -1.65 5.32 5.62
CA ALA A 66 -1.70 6.62 4.96
C ALA A 66 -2.94 7.42 5.43
N THR A 67 -2.80 8.74 5.59
CA THR A 67 -3.89 9.61 6.10
C THR A 67 -4.57 10.46 5.04
N LYS A 68 -4.19 10.31 3.76
CA LYS A 68 -4.89 10.86 2.60
C LYS A 68 -5.41 9.74 1.70
N GLY A 69 -6.54 9.99 1.03
CA GLY A 69 -7.04 9.10 0.00
C GLY A 69 -6.09 8.99 -1.20
N MET A 70 -6.22 7.89 -1.95
CA MET A 70 -5.32 7.51 -3.03
C MET A 70 -5.61 8.31 -4.30
N LEU A 71 -6.78 8.14 -4.90
CA LEU A 71 -7.16 8.85 -6.13
C LEU A 71 -7.98 10.10 -5.83
N PHE A 72 -8.89 9.98 -4.87
CA PHE A 72 -9.77 11.04 -4.38
C PHE A 72 -9.58 11.24 -2.89
N LYS A 73 -10.09 12.35 -2.35
CA LYS A 73 -9.90 12.72 -0.94
C LYS A 73 -10.36 11.63 0.04
N ASP A 74 -11.48 10.98 -0.26
CA ASP A 74 -12.13 9.99 0.62
C ASP A 74 -11.83 8.53 0.22
N ASP A 75 -10.93 8.33 -0.76
CA ASP A 75 -10.54 7.02 -1.29
C ASP A 75 -9.41 6.39 -0.47
N PHE A 76 -9.70 6.03 0.78
CA PHE A 76 -8.72 5.40 1.67
C PHE A 76 -8.57 3.91 1.38
N VAL A 77 -7.36 3.48 1.00
CA VAL A 77 -7.03 2.05 0.86
C VAL A 77 -7.19 1.31 2.19
N LEU A 78 -6.81 1.93 3.30
CA LEU A 78 -7.05 1.43 4.65
C LEU A 78 -7.86 2.46 5.48
N PRO A 79 -9.20 2.34 5.50
CA PRO A 79 -10.06 3.23 6.28
C PRO A 79 -9.81 3.15 7.80
N GLU A 80 -10.09 4.26 8.50
CA GLU A 80 -9.86 4.40 9.95
C GLU A 80 -10.56 3.33 10.79
N ASN A 81 -11.81 3.05 10.49
CA ASN A 81 -12.61 2.06 11.21
C ASN A 81 -12.04 0.64 11.03
N VAL A 82 -11.45 0.34 9.87
CA VAL A 82 -10.79 -0.95 9.60
C VAL A 82 -9.47 -1.03 10.37
N ALA A 83 -8.64 0.02 10.35
CA ALA A 83 -7.40 0.05 11.14
C ALA A 83 -7.65 -0.09 12.65
N LYS A 84 -8.68 0.58 13.18
CA LYS A 84 -9.13 0.41 14.57
C LYS A 84 -9.56 -1.02 14.87
N ARG A 85 -10.24 -1.68 13.92
CA ARG A 85 -10.64 -3.08 14.08
C ARG A 85 -9.43 -4.01 14.10
N MET A 86 -8.48 -3.81 13.20
CA MET A 86 -7.23 -4.57 13.17
C MET A 86 -6.50 -4.48 14.51
N LEU A 87 -6.32 -3.28 15.06
CA LEU A 87 -5.69 -3.11 16.38
C LEU A 87 -6.42 -3.81 17.53
N ARG A 88 -7.76 -3.90 17.47
CA ARG A 88 -8.53 -4.60 18.50
C ARG A 88 -8.46 -6.12 18.37
N GLU A 89 -8.36 -6.63 17.14
CA GLU A 89 -8.48 -8.06 16.85
C GLU A 89 -7.13 -8.75 16.64
N MET A 90 -6.06 -8.01 16.34
CA MET A 90 -4.71 -8.53 16.15
C MET A 90 -3.88 -8.26 17.43
N PRO A 91 -3.60 -9.27 18.25
CA PRO A 91 -3.13 -9.09 19.63
C PRO A 91 -1.78 -8.37 19.74
N ASN A 92 -0.90 -8.54 18.75
CA ASN A 92 0.46 -7.98 18.75
C ASN A 92 0.63 -6.90 17.66
N ALA A 93 -0.47 -6.29 17.22
CA ALA A 93 -0.42 -5.23 16.24
C ALA A 93 -0.15 -3.86 16.87
N LYS A 94 0.78 -3.13 16.27
CA LYS A 94 1.02 -1.71 16.48
C LYS A 94 0.58 -0.95 15.24
N ARG A 95 0.19 0.31 15.40
CA ARG A 95 -0.19 1.17 14.29
C ARG A 95 0.68 2.40 14.26
N PHE A 96 1.06 2.80 13.06
CA PHE A 96 1.73 4.05 12.81
C PHE A 96 1.09 4.76 11.61
N ASP A 97 0.52 5.93 11.86
CA ASP A 97 -0.04 6.78 10.83
C ASP A 97 1.04 7.70 10.26
N VAL A 98 1.25 7.59 8.95
CA VAL A 98 2.21 8.42 8.23
C VAL A 98 1.47 9.65 7.71
N GLU A 99 1.44 10.68 8.53
CA GLU A 99 0.67 11.88 8.25
C GLU A 99 1.04 12.53 6.91
N GLY A 100 0.01 12.99 6.20
CA GLY A 100 0.18 13.72 4.96
C GLY A 100 0.46 12.87 3.73
N THR A 101 0.52 11.54 3.87
CA THR A 101 0.80 10.59 2.76
C THR A 101 -0.47 9.92 2.23
N ASN A 102 -0.41 9.45 0.99
CA ASN A 102 -1.40 8.56 0.36
C ASN A 102 -0.80 7.15 0.18
N HIS A 103 -1.54 6.24 -0.46
CA HIS A 103 -1.10 4.85 -0.68
C HIS A 103 0.23 4.71 -1.44
N TYR A 104 0.58 5.66 -2.30
CA TYR A 104 1.85 5.66 -3.03
C TYR A 104 2.96 6.35 -2.25
N THR A 105 2.71 7.58 -1.79
CA THR A 105 3.74 8.40 -1.12
C THR A 105 4.13 7.87 0.24
N ILE A 106 3.29 7.04 0.89
CA ILE A 106 3.66 6.34 2.11
C ILE A 106 4.86 5.41 1.92
N LEU A 107 5.12 4.91 0.72
CA LEU A 107 6.30 4.07 0.43
C LEU A 107 7.32 4.78 -0.43
N PHE A 108 6.88 5.47 -1.49
CA PHE A 108 7.80 5.97 -2.52
C PHE A 108 8.46 7.30 -2.18
N GLU A 109 7.91 8.11 -1.26
CA GLU A 109 8.56 9.36 -0.85
C GLU A 109 9.54 9.14 0.32
N PRO A 110 10.63 9.93 0.40
CA PRO A 110 11.44 10.00 1.60
C PRO A 110 10.60 10.41 2.81
N ASN A 111 10.65 9.65 3.90
CA ASN A 111 9.91 9.98 5.11
C ASN A 111 10.64 9.45 6.35
N ALA A 112 11.47 10.31 6.94
CA ALA A 112 12.31 9.93 8.09
C ALA A 112 11.50 9.44 9.30
N VAL A 113 10.27 9.92 9.47
CA VAL A 113 9.38 9.56 10.57
C VAL A 113 8.84 8.14 10.40
N ARG A 114 8.38 7.80 9.19
CA ARG A 114 8.03 6.43 8.79
C ARG A 114 9.23 5.49 8.95
N ASP A 115 10.38 5.89 8.41
CA ASP A 115 11.57 5.03 8.39
C ASP A 115 12.03 4.71 9.82
N LYS A 116 12.01 5.70 10.71
CA LYS A 116 12.26 5.49 12.15
C LYS A 116 11.25 4.54 12.78
N ALA A 117 9.96 4.68 12.48
CA ALA A 117 8.92 3.81 13.02
C ALA A 117 9.11 2.34 12.58
N ILE A 118 9.47 2.12 11.31
CA ILE A 118 9.78 0.78 10.79
C ILE A 118 11.02 0.21 11.47
N LEU A 119 12.13 0.95 11.52
CA LEU A 119 13.37 0.48 12.13
C LEU A 119 13.22 0.20 13.62
N GLN A 120 12.49 1.05 14.33
CA GLN A 120 12.17 0.83 15.74
C GLN A 120 11.38 -0.47 15.92
N PHE A 121 10.33 -0.68 15.13
CA PHE A 121 9.54 -1.91 15.20
C PHE A 121 10.36 -3.18 14.88
N LEU A 122 11.27 -3.11 13.90
CA LEU A 122 12.14 -4.24 13.53
C LEU A 122 13.23 -4.54 14.57
N SER A 123 13.46 -3.65 15.53
CA SER A 123 14.49 -3.81 16.57
C SER A 123 13.93 -4.28 17.92
N GLU A 124 12.62 -4.55 18.01
CA GLU A 124 11.93 -5.08 19.18
C GLU A 124 12.10 -6.60 19.31
#